data_AF-A0A959CNS1-F1
#
_entry.id   AF-A0A959CNS1-F1
#
_cell.length_a   1.000
_cell.length_b   1.000
_cell.length_c   1.000
_cell.angle_alpha   90.00
_cell.angle_beta   90.00
_cell.angle_gamma   90.00
#
_symmetry.space_group_name_H-M   'P 1'
#
loop_
_entity.id
_entity.type
_entity.pdbx_description
1 polymer ?
#
loop_
_entity_poly.entity_id
_entity_poly.type
_entity_poly.pdbx_seq_one_letter_code
_entity_poly.pdbx_strand_id
1 'polypeptide(L)'
;MNRHTLSLCVLALVFITGWTSCLVVENPFTGLPPGPWRAVLELEPRTLAANPEGKPLPQLMNLEFEEVTQGELPFNFEVKYKDEQSFFLEIINGEERIKVENITIGRDRSTAKDTVVINLPAHDSYIRAIFEEDVMEGEWVVNGRENHRIPFKAYQGQAHRFTTLRKKPAMDVSGRWEVTFGIEGEKPFKGVGEFKQDGNYLTGTFLTETGDYRFLEGTVQADKLYLSCFDGANAFLFEAKIQPDSTLFGAFRSGKPYKTLWTAKRNPGFELPDSLGLSYIKEGHEGIRFSFENPEGKTISLSDESLHPDINQLLQEPEKL
;
A
#
# COMPACT_ATOMS: atom_id res chain seq x y z
N MET A 1 4.41 11.89 75.64
CA MET A 1 4.07 12.10 74.22
C MET A 1 2.75 11.40 73.96
N ASN A 2 1.71 12.14 73.59
CA ASN A 2 0.32 11.70 73.68
C ASN A 2 0.00 10.65 72.57
N ARG A 3 -0.70 9.56 72.90
CA ARG A 3 -1.00 8.46 71.94
C ARG A 3 -1.73 8.95 70.68
N HIS A 4 -2.50 10.03 70.80
CA HIS A 4 -3.19 10.68 69.68
C HIS A 4 -2.25 11.41 68.71
N THR A 5 -1.13 11.97 69.19
CA THR A 5 -0.14 12.66 68.34
C THR A 5 0.67 11.66 67.52
N LEU A 6 0.97 10.48 68.09
CA LEU A 6 1.66 9.40 67.39
C LEU A 6 0.79 8.79 66.27
N SER A 7 -0.50 8.60 66.53
CA SER A 7 -1.44 8.04 65.54
C SER A 7 -1.69 8.98 64.37
N LEU A 8 -1.71 10.31 64.60
CA LEU A 8 -1.83 11.30 63.52
C LEU A 8 -0.57 11.36 62.65
N CYS A 9 0.62 11.26 63.25
CA CYS A 9 1.88 11.21 62.51
C CYS A 9 2.02 9.93 61.67
N VAL A 10 1.53 8.78 62.16
CA VAL A 10 1.55 7.52 61.39
C VAL A 10 0.55 7.57 60.22
N LEU A 11 -0.66 8.14 60.42
CA LEU A 11 -1.61 8.32 59.31
C LEU A 11 -1.11 9.30 58.25
N ALA A 12 -0.42 10.38 58.67
CA ALA A 12 0.20 11.33 57.75
C ALA A 12 1.36 10.69 56.96
N LEU A 13 2.17 9.83 57.59
CA LEU A 13 3.22 9.10 56.88
C LEU A 13 2.65 8.12 55.85
N VAL A 14 1.57 7.39 56.17
CA VAL A 14 0.93 6.45 55.25
C VAL A 14 0.30 7.16 54.05
N PHE A 15 -0.27 8.36 54.26
CA PHE A 15 -0.79 9.20 53.16
C PHE A 15 0.32 9.77 52.28
N ILE A 16 1.50 10.09 52.83
CA ILE A 16 2.64 10.60 52.07
C ILE A 16 3.34 9.47 51.29
N THR A 17 3.40 8.25 51.82
CA THR A 17 3.98 7.09 51.12
C THR A 17 3.04 6.42 50.11
N GLY A 18 1.74 6.74 50.15
CA GLY A 18 0.74 6.19 49.22
C GLY A 18 0.71 6.85 47.84
N TRP A 19 1.36 8.01 47.67
CA TRP A 19 1.36 8.78 46.42
C TRP A 19 2.70 8.75 45.66
N THR A 20 3.67 7.96 46.13
CA THR A 20 4.93 7.70 45.39
C THR A 20 4.86 6.42 44.56
N SER A 21 3.66 5.98 44.15
CA SER A 21 3.58 5.11 42.98
C SER A 21 3.96 5.98 41.78
N CYS A 22 5.26 6.10 41.51
CA CYS A 22 5.73 6.55 40.22
C CYS A 22 4.99 5.69 39.18
N LEU A 23 4.12 6.33 38.40
CA LEU A 23 3.65 5.81 37.14
C LEU A 23 4.91 5.69 36.28
N VAL A 24 5.57 4.53 36.35
CA VAL A 24 6.62 4.16 35.42
C VAL A 24 5.87 3.94 34.11
N VAL A 25 5.92 4.92 33.22
CA VAL A 25 5.52 4.71 31.84
C VAL A 25 6.51 3.68 31.31
N GLU A 26 6.07 2.42 31.21
CA GLU A 26 6.91 1.27 30.87
C GLU A 26 7.56 1.38 29.48
N ASN A 27 7.22 2.41 28.70
CA ASN A 27 7.85 2.70 27.41
C ASN A 27 7.81 4.20 27.07
N PRO A 28 8.84 4.98 27.43
CA PRO A 28 9.01 6.36 26.97
C PRO A 28 9.62 6.34 25.56
N PHE A 29 8.94 5.75 24.59
CA PHE A 29 9.42 5.81 23.21
C PHE A 29 9.38 7.27 22.75
N THR A 30 10.50 7.76 22.22
CA THR A 30 10.63 9.15 21.74
C THR A 30 10.00 9.37 20.35
N GLY A 31 9.37 8.34 19.78
CA GLY A 31 8.80 8.33 18.43
C GLY A 31 7.45 7.62 18.36
N LEU A 32 7.19 6.95 17.25
CA LEU A 32 5.92 6.24 17.05
C LEU A 32 5.84 4.99 17.94
N PRO A 33 4.66 4.63 18.48
CA PRO A 33 4.49 3.37 19.21
C PRO A 33 4.92 2.16 18.37
N PRO A 34 5.70 1.21 18.95
CA PRO A 34 6.15 0.01 18.24
C PRO A 34 5.01 -0.95 17.94
N GLY A 35 5.30 -1.90 17.05
CA GLY A 35 4.40 -2.98 16.70
C GLY A 35 3.53 -2.69 15.47
N PRO A 36 2.44 -3.44 15.27
CA PRO A 36 1.67 -3.41 14.04
C PRO A 36 0.77 -2.18 13.98
N TRP A 37 0.64 -1.64 12.77
CA TRP A 37 -0.28 -0.59 12.42
C TRP A 37 -1.10 -1.00 11.21
N ARG A 38 -2.38 -0.63 11.21
CA ARG A 38 -3.27 -0.72 10.05
C ARG A 38 -3.50 0.67 9.50
N ALA A 39 -2.96 0.93 8.32
CA ALA A 39 -3.19 2.15 7.56
C ALA A 39 -4.35 2.01 6.57
N VAL A 40 -4.91 3.15 6.18
CA VAL A 40 -5.92 3.31 5.15
C VAL A 40 -5.62 4.55 4.33
N LEU A 41 -5.65 4.41 3.00
CA LEU A 41 -5.73 5.51 2.05
C LEU A 41 -7.16 5.67 1.53
N GLU A 42 -7.71 6.87 1.60
CA GLU A 42 -9.07 7.17 1.10
C GLU A 42 -8.99 7.55 -0.39
N LEU A 43 -9.12 6.57 -1.30
CA LEU A 43 -9.00 6.80 -2.75
C LEU A 43 -10.21 7.55 -3.31
N GLU A 44 -11.40 7.32 -2.74
CA GLU A 44 -12.63 8.06 -3.05
C GLU A 44 -13.07 8.82 -1.77
N PRO A 45 -13.19 10.16 -1.80
CA PRO A 45 -13.70 10.89 -0.64
C PRO A 45 -15.15 10.49 -0.39
N ARG A 46 -15.52 10.27 0.89
CA ARG A 46 -16.92 10.07 1.31
C ARG A 46 -17.70 11.35 1.04
N THR A 47 -18.25 11.51 -0.17
CA THR A 47 -19.26 12.53 -0.39
C THR A 47 -20.53 12.03 0.29
N LEU A 48 -20.93 12.69 1.39
CA LEU A 48 -22.33 12.69 1.83
C LEU A 48 -23.14 13.49 0.79
N ALA A 49 -23.07 13.11 -0.48
CA ALA A 49 -24.01 13.61 -1.47
C ALA A 49 -25.31 12.87 -1.17
N ALA A 50 -26.20 13.54 -0.43
CA ALA A 50 -27.61 13.17 -0.43
C ALA A 50 -28.01 13.01 -1.90
N ASN A 51 -28.33 11.78 -2.32
CA ASN A 51 -28.78 11.47 -3.67
C ASN A 51 -30.15 12.17 -3.87
N PRO A 52 -30.22 13.37 -4.47
CA PRO A 52 -31.45 14.16 -4.46
C PRO A 52 -32.50 13.56 -5.40
N GLU A 53 -32.04 12.75 -6.37
CA GLU A 53 -32.87 12.20 -7.43
C GLU A 53 -33.18 10.71 -7.24
N GLY A 54 -32.62 10.04 -6.23
CA GLY A 54 -32.85 8.61 -5.98
C GLY A 54 -32.51 7.69 -7.15
N LYS A 55 -31.80 8.20 -8.18
CA LYS A 55 -31.46 7.41 -9.37
C LYS A 55 -30.36 6.42 -9.00
N PRO A 56 -30.53 5.12 -9.27
CA PRO A 56 -29.44 4.16 -9.18
C PRO A 56 -28.31 4.60 -10.12
N LEU A 57 -27.07 4.60 -9.65
CA LEU A 57 -25.92 4.71 -10.54
C LEU A 57 -25.94 3.46 -11.43
N PRO A 58 -26.14 3.58 -12.77
CA PRO A 58 -26.43 2.42 -13.63
C PRO A 58 -25.32 1.37 -13.65
N GLN A 59 -24.11 1.74 -13.23
CA GLN A 59 -22.89 0.93 -13.34
C GLN A 59 -22.57 0.12 -12.07
N LEU A 60 -23.29 0.34 -10.96
CA LEU A 60 -23.01 -0.30 -9.66
C LEU A 60 -24.11 -1.26 -9.19
N MET A 61 -25.16 -1.48 -10.00
CA MET A 61 -26.34 -2.26 -9.60
C MET A 61 -26.04 -3.72 -9.17
N ASN A 62 -24.85 -4.25 -9.46
CA ASN A 62 -24.41 -5.59 -9.05
C ASN A 62 -23.17 -5.62 -8.14
N LEU A 63 -22.63 -4.46 -7.74
CA LEU A 63 -21.42 -4.32 -6.90
C LEU A 63 -21.72 -3.53 -5.63
N GLU A 64 -22.80 -3.88 -4.93
CA GLU A 64 -22.96 -3.43 -3.54
C GLU A 64 -22.04 -4.28 -2.65
N PHE A 65 -20.82 -3.79 -2.42
CA PHE A 65 -19.95 -4.32 -1.40
C PHE A 65 -20.43 -3.80 -0.04
N GLU A 66 -21.36 -4.52 0.61
CA GLU A 66 -21.78 -4.20 1.99
C GLU A 66 -20.61 -4.23 3.01
N GLU A 67 -19.47 -4.80 2.64
CA GLU A 67 -18.42 -5.25 3.56
C GLU A 67 -17.07 -4.53 3.41
N VAL A 68 -16.88 -3.71 2.37
CA VAL A 68 -15.67 -2.88 2.22
C VAL A 68 -16.05 -1.43 1.96
N THR A 69 -15.41 -0.57 2.75
CA THR A 69 -15.59 0.86 2.81
C THR A 69 -15.24 1.49 1.46
N GLN A 70 -16.21 2.21 0.89
CA GLN A 70 -16.17 2.86 -0.42
C GLN A 70 -14.80 3.47 -0.78
N GLY A 71 -13.96 2.75 -1.52
CA GLY A 71 -12.67 3.25 -2.02
C GLY A 71 -11.57 3.39 -0.96
N GLU A 72 -11.68 2.74 0.20
CA GLU A 72 -10.60 2.69 1.20
C GLU A 72 -9.59 1.58 0.84
N LEU A 73 -8.33 1.95 0.66
CA LEU A 73 -7.22 1.02 0.46
C LEU A 73 -6.51 0.80 1.79
N PRO A 74 -6.67 -0.36 2.45
CA PRO A 74 -5.92 -0.68 3.65
C PRO A 74 -4.53 -1.24 3.32
N PHE A 75 -3.55 -0.95 4.16
CA PHE A 75 -2.26 -1.63 4.16
C PHE A 75 -1.71 -1.72 5.58
N ASN A 76 -0.79 -2.64 5.82
CA ASN A 76 -0.18 -2.80 7.13
C ASN A 76 1.28 -2.34 7.11
N PHE A 77 1.73 -1.81 8.24
CA PHE A 77 3.15 -1.58 8.48
C PHE A 77 3.49 -1.92 9.93
N GLU A 78 4.76 -2.15 10.22
CA GLU A 78 5.26 -2.41 11.57
C GLU A 78 6.31 -1.36 11.95
N VAL A 79 6.19 -0.80 13.15
CA VAL A 79 7.21 0.10 13.71
C VAL A 79 8.19 -0.73 14.54
N LYS A 80 9.47 -0.69 14.17
CA LYS A 80 10.55 -1.46 14.81
C LYS A 80 11.65 -0.53 15.31
N TYR A 81 11.95 -0.64 16.60
CA TYR A 81 13.06 0.06 17.23
C TYR A 81 14.35 -0.75 17.04
N LYS A 82 15.44 -0.07 16.65
CA LYS A 82 16.78 -0.65 16.64
C LYS A 82 17.45 -0.49 18.01
N ASP A 83 17.14 0.61 18.69
CA ASP A 83 17.58 1.00 20.03
C ASP A 83 16.54 1.95 20.64
N GLU A 84 16.80 2.53 21.82
CA GLU A 84 15.84 3.42 22.52
C GLU A 84 15.50 4.72 21.78
N GLN A 85 16.32 5.14 20.81
CA GLN A 85 16.22 6.45 20.14
C GLN A 85 15.97 6.35 18.63
N SER A 86 16.23 5.19 18.02
CA SER A 86 16.12 4.99 16.58
C SER A 86 15.15 3.87 16.21
N PHE A 87 14.29 4.13 15.22
CA PHE A 87 13.31 3.19 14.71
C PHE A 87 13.21 3.26 13.18
N PHE A 88 12.56 2.28 12.59
CA PHE A 88 12.20 2.23 11.18
C PHE A 88 10.79 1.66 11.03
N LEU A 89 10.18 1.88 9.87
CA LEU A 89 8.91 1.25 9.48
C LEU A 89 9.20 0.12 8.48
N GLU A 90 8.43 -0.96 8.55
CA GLU A 90 8.34 -1.93 7.46
C GLU A 90 6.91 -1.93 6.93
N ILE A 91 6.71 -1.47 5.70
CA ILE A 91 5.43 -1.63 4.99
C ILE A 91 5.34 -3.09 4.52
N ILE A 92 4.18 -3.69 4.69
CA ILE A 92 3.92 -5.11 4.50
C ILE A 92 2.99 -5.28 3.30
N ASN A 93 3.41 -6.05 2.29
CA ASN A 93 2.61 -6.43 1.13
C ASN A 93 2.78 -7.93 0.85
N GLY A 94 1.97 -8.77 1.48
CA GLY A 94 2.14 -10.22 1.37
C GLY A 94 3.46 -10.65 1.98
N GLU A 95 4.34 -11.24 1.16
CA GLU A 95 5.69 -11.62 1.56
C GLU A 95 6.69 -10.45 1.51
N GLU A 96 6.36 -9.36 0.79
CA GLU A 96 7.23 -8.20 0.67
C GLU A 96 7.27 -7.38 1.96
N ARG A 97 8.47 -6.90 2.30
CA ARG A 97 8.75 -5.98 3.40
C ARG A 97 9.55 -4.80 2.86
N ILE A 98 8.94 -3.61 2.85
CA ILE A 98 9.59 -2.38 2.40
C ILE A 98 10.05 -1.61 3.62
N LYS A 99 11.36 -1.58 3.83
CA LYS A 99 11.98 -0.88 4.95
C LYS A 99 12.06 0.62 4.66
N VAL A 100 11.54 1.43 5.59
CA VAL A 100 11.57 2.89 5.53
C VAL A 100 12.29 3.44 6.74
N GLU A 101 13.44 4.09 6.51
CA GLU A 101 14.29 4.65 7.58
C GLU A 101 14.28 6.19 7.59
N ASN A 102 13.86 6.82 6.50
CA ASN A 102 13.79 8.28 6.41
C ASN A 102 12.48 8.78 7.02
N ILE A 103 12.48 8.86 8.35
CA ILE A 103 11.33 9.29 9.16
C ILE A 103 11.74 10.50 10.00
N THR A 104 10.95 11.56 9.94
CA THR A 104 11.16 12.77 10.74
C THR A 104 9.97 12.97 11.67
N ILE A 105 10.24 13.03 12.97
CA ILE A 105 9.27 13.43 13.99
C ILE A 105 9.44 14.91 14.28
N GLY A 106 8.34 15.63 14.41
CA GLY A 106 8.32 17.05 14.70
C GLY A 106 7.09 17.43 15.50
N ARG A 107 6.87 18.75 15.59
CA ARG A 107 5.71 19.33 16.26
C ARG A 107 5.16 20.46 15.42
N ASP A 108 3.86 20.41 15.14
CA ASP A 108 3.17 21.49 14.45
C ASP A 108 3.13 22.72 15.37
N ARG A 109 3.70 23.84 14.92
CA ARG A 109 3.82 25.05 15.74
C ARG A 109 2.49 25.74 16.03
N SER A 110 1.48 25.51 15.20
CA SER A 110 0.17 26.17 15.32
C SER A 110 -0.79 25.42 16.23
N THR A 111 -0.75 24.09 16.18
CA THR A 111 -1.63 23.20 16.94
C THR A 111 -0.94 22.58 18.15
N ALA A 112 0.39 22.69 18.24
CA ALA A 112 1.23 22.04 19.25
C ALA A 112 1.09 20.50 19.28
N LYS A 113 0.60 19.90 18.19
CA LYS A 113 0.45 18.45 18.00
C LYS A 113 1.72 17.84 17.40
N ASP A 114 2.00 16.59 17.73
CA ASP A 114 3.16 15.89 17.19
C ASP A 114 2.90 15.45 15.75
N THR A 115 3.94 15.54 14.92
CA THR A 115 3.87 15.25 13.50
C THR A 115 4.92 14.24 13.09
N VAL A 116 4.59 13.43 12.09
CA VAL A 116 5.50 12.49 11.46
C VAL A 116 5.52 12.71 9.96
N VAL A 117 6.72 12.66 9.38
CA VAL A 117 6.92 12.59 7.94
C VAL A 117 7.69 11.31 7.62
N ILE A 118 7.07 10.43 6.85
CA ILE A 118 7.62 9.15 6.39
C ILE A 118 7.97 9.34 4.91
N ASN A 119 9.26 9.51 4.60
CA ASN A 119 9.71 9.76 3.23
C ASN A 119 10.01 8.43 2.51
N LEU A 120 9.51 8.33 1.28
CA LEU A 120 9.70 7.20 0.37
C LEU A 120 10.52 7.68 -0.85
N PRO A 121 11.83 7.95 -0.68
CA PRO A 121 12.61 8.69 -1.66
C PRO A 121 12.74 7.98 -3.01
N ALA A 122 12.72 6.64 -3.03
CA ALA A 122 12.75 5.84 -4.26
C ALA A 122 11.53 6.10 -5.17
N HIS A 123 10.46 6.68 -4.63
CA HIS A 123 9.19 6.90 -5.31
C HIS A 123 8.78 8.37 -5.36
N ASP A 124 9.68 9.27 -4.95
CA ASP A 124 9.44 10.71 -4.84
C ASP A 124 8.09 11.02 -4.16
N SER A 125 7.83 10.34 -3.04
CA SER A 125 6.57 10.48 -2.29
C SER A 125 6.83 10.45 -0.77
N TYR A 126 5.85 10.91 0.00
CA TYR A 126 5.92 10.89 1.45
C TYR A 126 4.53 10.82 2.09
N ILE A 127 4.46 10.29 3.31
CA ILE A 127 3.28 10.42 4.18
C ILE A 127 3.60 11.50 5.20
N ARG A 128 2.71 12.49 5.34
CA ARG A 128 2.75 13.50 6.40
C ARG A 128 1.51 13.33 7.25
N ALA A 129 1.66 13.10 8.55
CA ALA A 129 0.55 12.94 9.48
C ALA A 129 0.80 13.65 10.81
N ILE A 130 -0.30 14.02 11.46
CA ILE A 130 -0.35 14.25 12.89
C ILE A 130 -0.54 12.87 13.54
N PHE A 131 0.14 12.61 14.65
CA PHE A 131 -0.08 11.38 15.42
C PHE A 131 -0.38 11.71 16.88
N GLU A 132 -1.36 11.02 17.43
CA GLU A 132 -1.80 11.12 18.82
C GLU A 132 -2.07 9.70 19.32
N GLU A 133 -1.32 9.26 20.33
CA GLU A 133 -1.44 7.93 20.93
C GLU A 133 -1.43 6.79 19.89
N ASP A 134 -2.59 6.19 19.61
CA ASP A 134 -2.79 5.03 18.75
C ASP A 134 -3.29 5.38 17.34
N VAL A 135 -3.40 6.67 16.99
CA VAL A 135 -3.93 7.13 15.70
C VAL A 135 -2.95 8.08 14.98
N MET A 136 -2.85 7.90 13.66
CA MET A 136 -2.25 8.88 12.75
C MET A 136 -3.29 9.38 11.76
N GLU A 137 -3.31 10.68 11.49
CA GLU A 137 -4.15 11.28 10.46
C GLU A 137 -3.36 12.28 9.62
N GLY A 138 -3.49 12.17 8.30
CA GLY A 138 -2.69 12.97 7.39
C GLY A 138 -2.96 12.70 5.93
N GLU A 139 -1.91 12.79 5.13
CA GLU A 139 -1.98 12.58 3.68
C GLU A 139 -0.73 11.86 3.17
N TRP A 140 -0.93 10.97 2.21
CA TRP A 140 0.13 10.54 1.29
C TRP A 140 0.22 11.52 0.12
N VAL A 141 1.43 11.99 -0.18
CA VAL A 141 1.70 12.99 -1.20
C VAL A 141 2.72 12.43 -2.19
N VAL A 142 2.39 12.48 -3.48
CA VAL A 142 3.31 12.13 -4.57
C VAL A 142 3.80 13.42 -5.22
N ASN A 143 5.11 13.64 -5.20
CA ASN A 143 5.72 14.80 -5.84
C ASN A 143 5.68 14.65 -7.37
N GLY A 144 5.88 15.75 -8.10
CA GLY A 144 5.86 15.77 -9.56
C GLY A 144 4.48 15.55 -10.21
N ARG A 145 3.45 15.17 -9.45
CA ARG A 145 2.05 15.09 -9.89
C ARG A 145 1.24 16.19 -9.21
N GLU A 146 0.66 17.09 -10.01
CA GLU A 146 -0.09 18.22 -9.50
C GLU A 146 -1.26 17.75 -8.62
N ASN A 147 -1.31 18.24 -7.37
CA ASN A 147 -2.35 17.95 -6.39
C ASN A 147 -2.60 16.46 -6.08
N HIS A 148 -1.60 15.58 -6.29
CA HIS A 148 -1.72 14.16 -5.96
C HIS A 148 -1.50 13.91 -4.46
N ARG A 149 -2.53 14.21 -3.67
CA ARG A 149 -2.58 14.02 -2.22
C ARG A 149 -3.71 13.07 -1.89
N ILE A 150 -3.51 12.02 -1.10
CA ILE A 150 -4.54 11.07 -0.71
C ILE A 150 -4.66 11.06 0.82
N PRO A 151 -5.86 11.25 1.41
CA PRO A 151 -6.03 11.17 2.85
C PRO A 151 -5.53 9.83 3.40
N PHE A 152 -4.81 9.89 4.50
CA PHE A 152 -4.16 8.77 5.16
C PHE A 152 -4.61 8.72 6.63
N LYS A 153 -4.97 7.53 7.09
CA LYS A 153 -5.19 7.24 8.51
C LYS A 153 -4.44 5.97 8.90
N ALA A 154 -3.97 5.88 10.14
CA ALA A 154 -3.42 4.63 10.66
C ALA A 154 -3.80 4.40 12.11
N TYR A 155 -3.98 3.13 12.48
CA TYR A 155 -4.40 2.69 13.80
C TYR A 155 -3.43 1.65 14.36
N GLN A 156 -2.93 1.89 15.56
CA GLN A 156 -1.98 1.00 16.24
C GLN A 156 -2.68 -0.26 16.74
N GLY A 157 -1.92 -1.35 16.83
CA GLY A 157 -2.37 -2.62 17.42
C GLY A 157 -3.32 -3.42 16.51
N GLN A 158 -3.64 -2.90 15.33
CA GLN A 158 -4.50 -3.57 14.35
C GLN A 158 -3.67 -4.33 13.32
N ALA A 159 -3.68 -5.66 13.41
CA ALA A 159 -2.93 -6.53 12.48
C ALA A 159 -3.76 -7.03 11.28
N HIS A 160 -5.07 -6.79 11.25
CA HIS A 160 -5.91 -7.16 10.10
C HIS A 160 -5.78 -6.12 8.98
N ARG A 161 -5.87 -6.55 7.71
CA ARG A 161 -5.85 -5.65 6.55
C ARG A 161 -7.24 -5.12 6.21
N PHE A 162 -8.13 -5.97 5.71
CA PHE A 162 -9.47 -5.57 5.30
C PHE A 162 -10.51 -5.68 6.40
N THR A 163 -10.59 -6.84 7.05
CA THR A 163 -11.65 -7.13 8.02
C THR A 163 -11.19 -8.15 9.07
N THR A 164 -11.81 -8.09 10.24
CA THR A 164 -11.69 -9.10 11.30
C THR A 164 -12.60 -10.29 11.09
N LEU A 165 -13.55 -10.21 10.14
CA LEU A 165 -14.44 -11.30 9.78
C LEU A 165 -13.69 -12.49 9.18
N ARG A 166 -14.26 -13.69 9.35
CA ARG A 166 -13.73 -14.97 8.85
C ARG A 166 -14.86 -15.82 8.29
N LYS A 167 -15.59 -15.27 7.32
CA LYS A 167 -16.65 -15.99 6.60
C LYS A 167 -16.01 -17.06 5.72
N LYS A 168 -16.50 -18.31 5.80
CA LYS A 168 -15.97 -19.39 4.95
C LYS A 168 -16.02 -18.97 3.46
N PRO A 169 -14.90 -19.02 2.73
CA PRO A 169 -14.87 -18.74 1.30
C PRO A 169 -15.85 -19.63 0.51
N ALA A 170 -16.52 -19.05 -0.49
CA ALA A 170 -17.46 -19.76 -1.36
C ALA A 170 -16.73 -20.76 -2.27
N MET A 171 -15.49 -20.45 -2.67
CA MET A 171 -14.57 -21.36 -3.33
C MET A 171 -13.12 -21.01 -2.99
N ASP A 172 -12.21 -21.93 -3.28
CA ASP A 172 -10.78 -21.62 -3.37
C ASP A 172 -10.53 -20.86 -4.68
N VAL A 173 -9.89 -19.68 -4.61
CA VAL A 173 -9.55 -18.85 -5.77
C VAL A 173 -8.10 -19.01 -6.24
N SER A 174 -7.32 -19.89 -5.59
CA SER A 174 -5.92 -20.15 -5.93
C SER A 174 -5.74 -20.58 -7.38
N GLY A 175 -4.62 -20.22 -7.98
CA GLY A 175 -4.25 -20.56 -9.34
C GLY A 175 -4.35 -19.35 -10.28
N ARG A 176 -4.41 -19.67 -11.57
CA ARG A 176 -4.18 -18.71 -12.65
C ARG A 176 -5.46 -18.40 -13.42
N TRP A 177 -5.66 -17.12 -13.68
CA TRP A 177 -6.89 -16.55 -14.21
C TRP A 177 -6.60 -15.70 -15.44
N GLU A 178 -7.36 -15.92 -16.53
CA GLU A 178 -7.40 -14.99 -17.64
C GLU A 178 -8.27 -13.82 -17.24
N VAL A 179 -7.68 -12.63 -17.18
CA VAL A 179 -8.31 -11.38 -16.75
C VAL A 179 -8.59 -10.50 -17.96
N THR A 180 -9.71 -9.78 -17.94
CA THR A 180 -10.02 -8.72 -18.89
C THR A 180 -10.38 -7.47 -18.11
N PHE A 181 -9.59 -6.42 -18.24
CA PHE A 181 -9.80 -5.09 -17.64
C PHE A 181 -10.51 -4.16 -18.63
N GLY A 182 -11.12 -3.08 -18.15
CA GLY A 182 -11.74 -2.06 -19.01
C GLY A 182 -12.99 -2.53 -19.72
N ILE A 183 -13.70 -3.51 -19.15
CA ILE A 183 -14.89 -4.13 -19.77
C ILE A 183 -16.09 -3.18 -19.87
N GLU A 184 -16.04 -2.06 -19.17
CA GLU A 184 -16.99 -0.94 -19.24
C GLU A 184 -16.73 0.00 -20.42
N GLY A 185 -15.55 -0.08 -21.05
CA GLY A 185 -15.09 0.82 -22.09
C GLY A 185 -14.93 0.14 -23.47
N GLU A 186 -14.48 0.92 -24.44
CA GLU A 186 -14.32 0.45 -25.83
C GLU A 186 -13.02 -0.33 -26.08
N LYS A 187 -12.05 -0.23 -25.16
CA LYS A 187 -10.70 -0.80 -25.31
C LYS A 187 -10.34 -1.68 -24.10
N PRO A 188 -11.01 -2.83 -23.93
CA PRO A 188 -10.62 -3.78 -22.90
C PRO A 188 -9.22 -4.34 -23.21
N PHE A 189 -8.45 -4.64 -22.16
CA PHE A 189 -7.13 -5.24 -22.29
C PHE A 189 -7.02 -6.50 -21.43
N LYS A 190 -6.14 -7.42 -21.86
CA LYS A 190 -5.96 -8.70 -21.21
C LYS A 190 -4.92 -8.61 -20.09
N GLY A 191 -5.11 -9.47 -19.09
CA GLY A 191 -4.23 -9.65 -17.96
C GLY A 191 -4.20 -11.10 -17.52
N VAL A 192 -3.28 -11.42 -16.63
CA VAL A 192 -3.25 -12.68 -15.89
C VAL A 192 -3.36 -12.36 -14.42
N GLY A 193 -4.28 -13.02 -13.71
CA GLY A 193 -4.33 -13.00 -12.25
C GLY A 193 -3.71 -14.28 -11.70
N GLU A 194 -2.76 -14.16 -10.79
CA GLU A 194 -2.17 -15.31 -10.09
C GLU A 194 -2.44 -15.18 -8.60
N PHE A 195 -3.19 -16.12 -8.04
CA PHE A 195 -3.61 -16.07 -6.64
C PHE A 195 -3.16 -17.30 -5.87
N LYS A 196 -2.88 -17.10 -4.59
CA LYS A 196 -2.65 -18.16 -3.60
C LYS A 196 -3.51 -17.87 -2.38
N GLN A 197 -4.34 -18.84 -2.01
CA GLN A 197 -5.25 -18.73 -0.88
C GLN A 197 -4.88 -19.75 0.19
N ASP A 198 -4.91 -19.30 1.45
CA ASP A 198 -4.88 -20.17 2.63
C ASP A 198 -6.04 -19.78 3.57
N GLY A 199 -7.10 -20.58 3.56
CA GLY A 199 -8.35 -20.24 4.24
C GLY A 199 -8.90 -18.91 3.74
N ASN A 200 -9.00 -17.90 4.62
CA ASN A 200 -9.43 -16.55 4.26
C ASN A 200 -8.27 -15.65 3.78
N TYR A 201 -7.01 -16.03 4.02
CA TYR A 201 -5.85 -15.25 3.62
C TYR A 201 -5.62 -15.41 2.11
N LEU A 202 -5.38 -14.30 1.43
CA LEU A 202 -5.20 -14.26 -0.01
C LEU A 202 -3.98 -13.42 -0.36
N THR A 203 -3.11 -13.96 -1.19
CA THR A 203 -2.05 -13.19 -1.87
C THR A 203 -2.16 -13.37 -3.38
N GLY A 204 -1.54 -12.47 -4.13
CA GLY A 204 -1.42 -12.65 -5.56
C GLY A 204 -0.81 -11.48 -6.29
N THR A 205 -0.91 -11.54 -7.61
CA THR A 205 -0.53 -10.45 -8.50
C THR A 205 -1.43 -10.41 -9.74
N PHE A 206 -1.39 -9.30 -10.45
CA PHE A 206 -1.89 -9.19 -11.81
C PHE A 206 -0.73 -8.85 -12.74
N LEU A 207 -0.58 -9.62 -13.81
CA LEU A 207 0.31 -9.32 -14.91
C LEU A 207 -0.50 -8.69 -16.04
N THR A 208 0.00 -7.59 -16.59
CA THR A 208 -0.50 -6.93 -17.80
C THR A 208 0.62 -6.80 -18.81
N GLU A 209 0.30 -6.47 -20.07
CA GLU A 209 1.33 -6.24 -21.11
C GLU A 209 2.34 -5.15 -20.72
N THR A 210 1.94 -4.24 -19.82
CA THR A 210 2.73 -3.10 -19.37
C THR A 210 3.46 -3.31 -18.04
N GLY A 211 3.24 -4.45 -17.35
CA GLY A 211 3.93 -4.73 -16.11
C GLY A 211 3.24 -5.72 -15.18
N ASP A 212 3.92 -6.02 -14.09
CA ASP A 212 3.48 -6.91 -13.00
C ASP A 212 3.17 -6.06 -11.75
N TYR A 213 2.01 -6.28 -11.14
CA TYR A 213 1.49 -5.47 -10.03
C TYR A 213 1.91 -5.96 -8.63
N ARG A 214 2.96 -6.80 -8.53
CA ARG A 214 3.68 -7.22 -7.31
C ARG A 214 3.40 -6.34 -6.08
N PHE A 215 3.14 -6.78 -4.86
CA PHE A 215 2.67 -8.03 -4.31
C PHE A 215 1.33 -7.68 -3.64
N LEU A 216 0.25 -8.35 -4.00
CA LEU A 216 -1.05 -8.05 -3.40
C LEU A 216 -1.31 -8.95 -2.20
N GLU A 217 -1.89 -8.36 -1.16
CA GLU A 217 -2.38 -9.09 0.01
C GLU A 217 -3.81 -8.70 0.33
N GLY A 218 -4.60 -9.66 0.80
CA GLY A 218 -5.91 -9.40 1.33
C GLY A 218 -6.63 -10.67 1.76
N THR A 219 -7.90 -10.78 1.39
CA THR A 219 -8.76 -11.82 1.95
C THR A 219 -9.92 -12.22 1.05
N VAL A 220 -10.35 -13.47 1.15
CA VAL A 220 -11.64 -13.96 0.62
C VAL A 220 -12.62 -14.11 1.77
N GLN A 221 -13.84 -13.57 1.64
CA GLN A 221 -14.91 -13.60 2.63
C GLN A 221 -16.22 -13.97 1.95
N ALA A 222 -16.74 -15.18 2.21
CA ALA A 222 -17.86 -15.72 1.45
C ALA A 222 -17.59 -15.65 -0.07
N ASP A 223 -18.41 -14.92 -0.83
CA ASP A 223 -18.29 -14.73 -2.27
C ASP A 223 -17.53 -13.45 -2.66
N LYS A 224 -16.90 -12.75 -1.71
CA LYS A 224 -16.15 -11.50 -1.95
C LYS A 224 -14.66 -11.74 -1.75
N LEU A 225 -13.83 -11.11 -2.57
CA LEU A 225 -12.37 -11.10 -2.39
C LEU A 225 -11.83 -9.68 -2.51
N TYR A 226 -10.78 -9.42 -1.74
CA TYR A 226 -10.15 -8.12 -1.60
C TYR A 226 -8.65 -8.28 -1.62
N LEU A 227 -7.97 -7.37 -2.30
CA LEU A 227 -6.51 -7.34 -2.44
C LEU A 227 -6.07 -5.88 -2.47
N SER A 228 -4.99 -5.56 -1.76
CA SER A 228 -4.36 -4.24 -1.85
C SER A 228 -2.84 -4.32 -1.84
N CYS A 229 -2.22 -3.29 -2.39
CA CYS A 229 -0.80 -3.01 -2.29
C CYS A 229 -0.60 -1.51 -2.08
N PHE A 230 0.30 -1.17 -1.16
CA PHE A 230 0.87 0.16 -1.06
C PHE A 230 2.37 0.05 -0.88
N ASP A 231 3.14 0.61 -1.81
CA ASP A 231 4.61 0.56 -1.81
C ASP A 231 5.27 1.95 -1.81
N GLY A 232 4.44 3.01 -1.87
CA GLY A 232 4.89 4.39 -1.98
C GLY A 232 4.93 4.95 -3.40
N ALA A 233 4.90 4.12 -4.44
CA ALA A 233 4.64 4.51 -5.83
C ALA A 233 3.21 4.18 -6.27
N ASN A 234 2.72 3.05 -5.81
CA ASN A 234 1.46 2.42 -6.17
C ASN A 234 0.53 2.36 -4.98
N ALA A 235 -0.76 2.57 -5.27
CA ALA A 235 -1.86 2.43 -4.32
C ALA A 235 -2.96 1.64 -5.03
N PHE A 236 -2.80 0.31 -5.02
CA PHE A 236 -3.69 -0.63 -5.70
C PHE A 236 -4.76 -1.16 -4.75
N LEU A 237 -6.02 -1.09 -5.19
CA LEU A 237 -7.16 -1.69 -4.51
C LEU A 237 -7.98 -2.51 -5.51
N PHE A 238 -8.05 -3.81 -5.26
CA PHE A 238 -8.85 -4.77 -6.00
C PHE A 238 -9.98 -5.29 -5.12
N GLU A 239 -11.18 -5.28 -5.68
CA GLU A 239 -12.37 -5.82 -5.06
C GLU A 239 -13.09 -6.67 -6.10
N ALA A 240 -13.48 -7.90 -5.76
CA ALA A 240 -14.24 -8.73 -6.68
C ALA A 240 -15.25 -9.62 -5.97
N LYS A 241 -16.23 -10.05 -6.75
CA LYS A 241 -17.24 -11.02 -6.37
C LYS A 241 -17.10 -12.29 -7.21
N ILE A 242 -17.09 -13.42 -6.51
CA ILE A 242 -17.18 -14.77 -7.08
C ILE A 242 -18.61 -14.95 -7.61
N GLN A 243 -18.74 -15.14 -8.92
CA GLN A 243 -20.01 -15.33 -9.58
C GLN A 243 -20.50 -16.78 -9.46
N PRO A 244 -21.81 -17.05 -9.65
CA PRO A 244 -22.36 -18.41 -9.60
C PRO A 244 -21.72 -19.39 -10.60
N ASP A 245 -21.19 -18.88 -11.72
CA ASP A 245 -20.49 -19.66 -12.74
C ASP A 245 -18.98 -19.83 -12.45
N SER A 246 -18.54 -19.50 -11.22
CA SER A 246 -17.14 -19.53 -10.77
C SER A 246 -16.20 -18.57 -11.51
N THR A 247 -16.73 -17.57 -12.21
CA THR A 247 -15.94 -16.43 -12.70
C THR A 247 -15.78 -15.37 -11.60
N LEU A 248 -14.86 -14.42 -11.82
CA LEU A 248 -14.69 -13.24 -10.98
C LEU A 248 -15.18 -12.02 -11.74
N PHE A 249 -15.87 -11.13 -11.05
CA PHE A 249 -16.23 -9.80 -11.54
C PHE A 249 -15.85 -8.77 -10.48
N GLY A 250 -15.10 -7.75 -10.85
CA GLY A 250 -14.52 -6.84 -9.87
C GLY A 250 -14.23 -5.44 -10.39
N ALA A 251 -13.71 -4.63 -9.48
CA ALA A 251 -13.19 -3.30 -9.71
C ALA A 251 -11.72 -3.24 -9.30
N PHE A 252 -10.96 -2.41 -10.00
CA PHE A 252 -9.58 -2.07 -9.69
C PHE A 252 -9.45 -0.55 -9.58
N ARG A 253 -8.76 -0.07 -8.56
CA ARG A 253 -8.39 1.34 -8.39
C ARG A 253 -6.89 1.48 -8.22
N SER A 254 -6.33 2.53 -8.81
CA SER A 254 -4.93 2.91 -8.68
C SER A 254 -4.82 4.40 -8.35
N GLY A 255 -4.46 4.69 -7.10
CA GLY A 255 -4.49 6.05 -6.55
C GLY A 255 -5.87 6.71 -6.69
N LYS A 256 -5.90 8.04 -6.80
CA LYS A 256 -7.13 8.82 -6.97
C LYS A 256 -7.79 8.73 -8.36
N PRO A 257 -7.07 8.85 -9.50
CA PRO A 257 -7.73 9.11 -10.77
C PRO A 257 -8.19 7.85 -11.51
N TYR A 258 -7.60 6.69 -11.22
CA TYR A 258 -7.79 5.51 -12.05
C TYR A 258 -8.73 4.49 -11.39
N LYS A 259 -9.76 4.11 -12.12
CA LYS A 259 -10.72 3.05 -11.77
C LYS A 259 -11.13 2.30 -13.03
N THR A 260 -11.25 0.99 -12.94
CA THR A 260 -11.76 0.16 -14.04
C THR A 260 -12.47 -1.08 -13.52
N LEU A 261 -13.37 -1.67 -14.31
CA LEU A 261 -13.96 -2.98 -14.04
C LEU A 261 -13.15 -4.08 -14.70
N TRP A 262 -13.21 -5.28 -14.13
CA TRP A 262 -12.55 -6.45 -14.69
C TRP A 262 -13.37 -7.72 -14.49
N THR A 263 -13.18 -8.66 -15.41
CA THR A 263 -13.65 -10.04 -15.27
C THR A 263 -12.49 -10.99 -15.29
N ALA A 264 -12.64 -12.16 -14.67
CA ALA A 264 -11.68 -13.23 -14.80
C ALA A 264 -12.31 -14.61 -14.83
N LYS A 265 -11.72 -15.51 -15.61
CA LYS A 265 -12.06 -16.94 -15.64
C LYS A 265 -10.81 -17.77 -15.44
N ARG A 266 -10.92 -18.93 -14.79
CA ARG A 266 -9.80 -19.85 -14.60
C ARG A 266 -9.26 -20.28 -15.95
N ASN A 267 -7.97 -20.02 -16.18
CA ASN A 267 -7.31 -20.43 -17.41
C ASN A 267 -5.80 -20.63 -17.14
N PRO A 268 -5.39 -21.84 -16.70
CA PRO A 268 -3.99 -22.13 -16.40
C PRO A 268 -3.04 -21.94 -17.58
N GLY A 269 -3.53 -22.11 -18.81
CA GLY A 269 -2.72 -22.03 -20.03
C GLY A 269 -2.85 -20.73 -20.81
N PHE A 270 -3.51 -19.70 -20.27
CA PHE A 270 -3.52 -18.38 -20.93
C PHE A 270 -2.10 -17.80 -20.95
N GLU A 271 -1.68 -17.06 -21.95
CA GLU A 271 -0.41 -16.33 -21.90
C GLU A 271 -0.66 -14.93 -22.42
N LEU A 272 0.03 -13.94 -21.83
CA LEU A 272 -0.02 -12.60 -22.37
C LEU A 272 0.73 -12.58 -23.70
N PRO A 273 0.28 -11.77 -24.68
CA PRO A 273 1.09 -11.47 -25.85
C PRO A 273 2.47 -10.94 -25.40
N ASP A 274 3.52 -11.34 -26.11
CA ASP A 274 4.89 -10.94 -25.79
C ASP A 274 5.04 -9.42 -25.77
N SER A 275 5.40 -8.88 -24.60
CA SER A 275 5.61 -7.45 -24.36
C SER A 275 6.78 -6.87 -25.19
N LEU A 276 7.74 -7.71 -25.63
CA LEU A 276 8.86 -7.26 -26.47
C LEU A 276 8.38 -6.70 -27.82
N GLY A 277 7.22 -7.15 -28.31
CA GLY A 277 6.61 -6.60 -29.53
C GLY A 277 6.14 -5.16 -29.42
N LEU A 278 6.00 -4.60 -28.20
CA LEU A 278 5.57 -3.22 -27.96
C LEU A 278 6.73 -2.22 -27.98
N SER A 279 7.97 -2.68 -27.81
CA SER A 279 9.17 -1.85 -27.79
C SER A 279 10.00 -2.10 -29.04
N TYR A 280 9.73 -1.33 -30.09
CA TYR A 280 10.48 -1.41 -31.34
C TYR A 280 11.11 -0.06 -31.69
N ILE A 281 12.26 -0.12 -32.38
CA ILE A 281 12.86 1.07 -32.98
C ILE A 281 11.92 1.55 -34.09
N LYS A 282 11.50 2.82 -34.03
CA LYS A 282 10.62 3.42 -35.05
C LYS A 282 11.21 3.22 -36.46
N GLU A 283 10.34 2.97 -37.43
CA GLU A 283 10.70 2.85 -38.84
C GLU A 283 11.51 4.09 -39.28
N GLY A 284 12.68 3.86 -39.91
CA GLY A 284 13.63 4.91 -40.27
C GLY A 284 14.75 5.18 -39.25
N HIS A 285 14.77 4.47 -38.12
CA HIS A 285 15.87 4.50 -37.15
C HIS A 285 16.52 3.12 -37.04
N GLU A 286 17.85 3.07 -36.95
CA GLU A 286 18.63 1.81 -36.92
C GLU A 286 19.01 1.37 -35.50
N GLY A 287 18.80 2.22 -34.50
CA GLY A 287 19.25 1.96 -33.13
C GLY A 287 19.03 3.15 -32.19
N ILE A 288 19.21 2.91 -30.89
CA ILE A 288 19.30 3.97 -29.89
C ILE A 288 20.70 4.59 -30.00
N ARG A 289 20.77 5.91 -30.22
CA ARG A 289 22.03 6.67 -30.24
C ARG A 289 22.04 7.60 -29.03
N PHE A 290 22.99 7.39 -28.11
CA PHE A 290 23.26 8.36 -27.04
C PHE A 290 24.70 8.86 -27.14
N SER A 291 24.88 10.13 -26.75
CA SER A 291 26.18 10.76 -26.56
C SER A 291 26.11 11.69 -25.36
N PHE A 292 27.10 11.62 -24.48
CA PHE A 292 27.21 12.50 -23.31
C PHE A 292 28.65 12.97 -23.13
N GLU A 293 28.85 14.12 -22.51
CA GLU A 293 30.18 14.58 -22.11
C GLU A 293 30.59 13.89 -20.81
N ASN A 294 31.82 13.39 -20.77
CA ASN A 294 32.43 12.91 -19.55
C ASN A 294 32.93 14.10 -18.68
N PRO A 295 33.36 13.85 -17.43
CA PRO A 295 33.89 14.90 -16.56
C PRO A 295 35.10 15.68 -17.12
N GLU A 296 35.81 15.10 -18.09
CA GLU A 296 36.92 15.72 -18.81
C GLU A 296 36.48 16.55 -20.03
N GLY A 297 35.17 16.69 -20.28
CA GLY A 297 34.60 17.46 -21.39
C GLY A 297 34.69 16.76 -22.75
N LYS A 298 35.02 15.46 -22.78
CA LYS A 298 35.04 14.64 -23.99
C LYS A 298 33.67 14.00 -24.21
N THR A 299 33.09 14.20 -25.39
CA THR A 299 31.89 13.47 -25.81
C THR A 299 32.20 11.99 -25.98
N ILE A 300 31.41 11.13 -25.32
CA ILE A 300 31.44 9.68 -25.45
C ILE A 300 30.09 9.24 -26.02
N SER A 301 30.12 8.35 -27.00
CA SER A 301 28.95 7.79 -27.69
C SER A 301 28.88 6.27 -27.53
N LEU A 302 27.69 5.68 -27.67
CA LEU A 302 27.51 4.21 -27.71
C LEU A 302 28.40 3.50 -28.74
N SER A 303 28.72 4.20 -29.83
CA SER A 303 29.57 3.70 -30.91
C SER A 303 31.06 3.75 -30.62
N ASP A 304 31.49 4.33 -29.49
CA ASP A 304 32.91 4.36 -29.12
C ASP A 304 33.39 3.00 -28.63
N GLU A 305 34.36 2.41 -29.34
CA GLU A 305 35.03 1.13 -29.00
C GLU A 305 35.62 1.09 -27.58
N SER A 306 35.76 2.24 -26.90
CA SER A 306 36.25 2.29 -25.51
C SER A 306 35.22 1.87 -24.45
N LEU A 307 33.93 1.76 -24.79
CA LEU A 307 32.86 1.33 -23.87
C LEU A 307 32.62 -0.20 -23.86
N HIS A 308 33.52 -0.98 -24.47
CA HIS A 308 33.14 -2.13 -25.29
C HIS A 308 33.51 -3.55 -24.79
N PRO A 309 33.52 -3.85 -23.48
CA PRO A 309 33.31 -5.25 -23.04
C PRO A 309 31.89 -5.50 -22.51
N ASP A 310 31.41 -4.67 -21.57
CA ASP A 310 30.23 -5.02 -20.77
C ASP A 310 28.89 -4.65 -21.45
N ILE A 311 28.89 -3.63 -22.31
CA ILE A 311 27.67 -3.16 -22.98
C ILE A 311 27.23 -4.10 -24.11
N ASN A 312 28.16 -4.70 -24.85
CA ASN A 312 27.80 -5.63 -25.91
C ASN A 312 27.27 -6.97 -25.40
N GLN A 313 27.70 -7.40 -24.22
CA GLN A 313 27.17 -8.61 -23.60
C GLN A 313 25.70 -8.42 -23.20
N LEU A 314 25.32 -7.22 -22.74
CA LEU A 314 23.94 -6.85 -22.44
C LEU A 314 23.06 -6.69 -23.69
N LEU A 315 23.64 -6.29 -24.82
CA LEU A 315 22.92 -6.11 -26.09
C LEU A 315 22.74 -7.41 -26.90
N GLN A 316 23.58 -8.43 -26.65
CA GLN A 316 23.56 -9.69 -27.41
C GLN A 316 22.81 -10.83 -26.72
N GLU A 317 22.55 -10.75 -25.40
CA GLU A 317 21.80 -11.78 -24.65
C GLU A 317 20.68 -11.17 -23.80
N PRO A 318 19.61 -10.59 -24.41
CA PRO A 318 18.48 -10.04 -23.65
C PRO A 318 17.68 -11.11 -22.87
N GLU A 319 17.87 -12.40 -23.18
CA GLU A 319 17.16 -13.53 -22.54
C GLU A 319 17.73 -13.96 -21.18
N LYS A 320 18.80 -13.33 -20.68
CA LYS A 320 19.41 -13.65 -19.37
C LYS A 320 19.10 -12.63 -18.26
N LEU A 321 18.10 -11.78 -18.46
CA LEU A 321 17.53 -10.89 -17.44
C LEU A 321 16.17 -11.40 -16.96
#